data_AF-A0A0M3DD16-F1
#
_entry.id   AF-A0A0M3DD16-F1
#
_cell.length_a   1.000
_cell.length_b   1.000
_cell.length_c   1.000
_cell.angle_alpha   90.00
_cell.angle_beta   90.00
_cell.angle_gamma   90.00
#
_symmetry.space_group_name_H-M   'P 1'
#
loop_
_entity.id
_entity.type
_entity.pdbx_description
1 polymer ?
#
loop_
_entity_poly.entity_id
_entity_poly.type
_entity_poly.pdbx_seq_one_letter_code
_entity_poly.pdbx_strand_id
1 'polypeptide(L)'
;LQGKFLSDDEAYNKRVEARARPYVMIEGELYKHGVCAPLLKCLSRTEGIELMKEIHAGLCGSHIGSRPLLGKVFHQGFYWPKAASDAADLVQKYENSDLRKLLTSLQEKCLELKDETNLVQLVGSIFHTPI
;
A
#
# COMPACT_ATOMS: atom_id res chain seq x y z
N LEU A 1 7.70 -5.39 27.11
CA LEU A 1 8.96 -4.62 27.00
C LEU A 1 8.83 -3.32 27.80
N GLN A 2 9.34 -3.28 29.02
CA GLN A 2 9.41 -2.07 29.85
C GLN A 2 10.88 -1.74 30.09
N GLY A 3 11.45 -0.93 29.21
CA GLY A 3 12.75 -0.31 29.40
C GLY A 3 12.57 1.20 29.25
N LYS A 4 12.80 1.97 30.31
CA LYS A 4 12.84 3.44 30.20
C LYS A 4 14.21 3.82 29.61
N PHE A 5 14.24 4.02 28.30
CA PHE A 5 15.40 4.60 27.60
C PHE A 5 15.27 6.13 27.62
N LEU A 6 15.34 6.72 28.81
CA LEU A 6 15.29 8.17 28.99
C LEU A 6 16.73 8.70 28.98
N SER A 7 16.99 9.69 28.14
CA SER A 7 18.23 10.46 28.12
C SER A 7 18.21 11.52 29.23
N ASP A 8 19.37 12.04 29.64
CA ASP A 8 19.43 13.24 30.50
C ASP A 8 18.96 14.51 29.78
N ASP A 9 18.89 14.49 28.44
CA ASP A 9 18.32 15.58 27.64
C ASP A 9 16.78 15.50 27.67
N GLU A 10 16.17 16.34 28.50
CA GLU A 10 14.71 16.46 28.59
C GLU A 10 14.05 16.83 27.24
N ALA A 11 14.71 17.67 26.43
CA ALA A 11 14.20 18.03 25.13
C ALA A 11 14.24 16.84 24.16
N TYR A 12 15.26 15.98 24.25
CA TYR A 12 15.29 14.71 23.52
C TYR A 12 14.15 13.79 23.92
N ASN A 13 13.92 13.59 25.22
CA ASN A 13 12.83 12.73 25.71
C ASN A 13 11.47 13.23 25.23
N LYS A 14 11.21 14.54 25.33
CA LYS A 14 9.98 15.15 24.81
C LYS A 14 9.80 14.92 23.31
N ARG A 15 10.87 14.99 22.51
CA ARG A 15 10.82 14.68 21.06
C ARG A 15 10.49 13.20 20.80
N VAL A 16 11.08 12.30 21.58
CA VAL A 16 10.82 10.85 21.46
C VAL A 16 9.37 10.54 21.84
N GLU A 17 8.90 11.05 22.97
CA GLU A 17 7.51 10.91 23.40
C GLU A 17 6.53 11.47 22.37
N ALA A 18 6.80 12.67 21.83
CA ALA A 18 5.99 13.27 20.78
C ALA A 18 5.90 12.39 19.52
N ARG A 19 7.01 11.74 19.14
CA ARG A 19 7.04 10.81 18.00
C ARG A 19 6.36 9.47 18.29
N ALA A 20 6.39 9.01 19.54
CA ALA A 20 5.80 7.74 19.98
C ALA A 20 4.29 7.84 20.23
N ARG A 21 3.78 9.04 20.57
CA ARG A 21 2.35 9.31 20.85
C ARG A 21 1.35 8.69 19.87
N PRO A 22 1.58 8.66 18.55
CA PRO A 22 0.63 8.05 17.62
C PRO A 22 0.61 6.52 17.65
N TYR A 23 1.48 5.85 18.40
CA TYR A 23 1.65 4.42 18.37
C TYR A 23 1.09 3.74 19.62
N VAL A 24 0.56 2.53 19.47
CA VAL A 24 0.01 1.70 20.55
C VAL A 24 0.43 0.24 20.35
N MET A 25 0.64 -0.48 21.46
CA MET A 25 0.90 -1.92 21.45
C MET A 25 -0.39 -2.67 21.78
N ILE A 26 -0.78 -3.62 20.93
CA ILE A 26 -1.94 -4.49 21.13
C ILE A 26 -1.48 -5.92 20.91
N GLU A 27 -1.64 -6.78 21.92
CA GLU A 27 -1.27 -8.20 21.85
C GLU A 27 0.17 -8.47 21.37
N GLY A 28 1.10 -7.56 21.66
CA GLY A 28 2.50 -7.68 21.25
C GLY A 28 2.82 -7.09 19.88
N GLU A 29 1.82 -6.60 19.15
CA GLU A 29 1.96 -5.97 17.84
C GLU A 29 1.88 -4.44 17.95
N LEU A 30 2.65 -3.73 17.12
CA LEU A 30 2.66 -2.27 17.08
C LEU A 30 1.64 -1.76 16.07
N TYR A 31 0.84 -0.77 16.48
CA TYR A 31 -0.11 -0.08 15.63
C TYR A 31 0.14 1.42 15.66
N LYS A 32 -0.28 2.11 14.60
CA LYS A 32 -0.25 3.57 14.50
C LYS A 32 -1.66 4.12 14.27
N HIS A 33 -2.02 5.17 15.00
CA HIS A 33 -3.23 5.94 14.73
C HIS A 33 -3.18 6.56 13.32
N GLY A 34 -4.17 6.19 12.51
CA GLY A 34 -4.49 6.86 11.26
C GLY A 34 -5.18 8.20 11.52
N VAL A 35 -5.05 9.15 10.59
CA VAL A 35 -5.73 10.46 10.69
C VAL A 35 -7.24 10.29 10.48
N CYS A 36 -7.63 9.43 9.55
CA CYS A 36 -9.03 9.15 9.20
C CYS A 36 -9.35 7.65 9.14
N ALA A 37 -8.44 6.79 9.58
CA ALA A 37 -8.54 5.34 9.49
C ALA A 37 -8.44 4.71 10.89
N PRO A 38 -9.00 3.50 11.10
CA PRO A 38 -8.69 2.71 12.28
C PRO A 38 -7.18 2.49 12.42
N LEU A 39 -6.77 1.93 13.57
CA LEU A 39 -5.38 1.61 13.85
C LEU A 39 -4.71 0.84 12.69
N LEU A 40 -3.60 1.38 12.19
CA LEU A 40 -2.82 0.76 11.12
C LEU A 40 -1.77 -0.16 11.74
N LYS A 41 -1.75 -1.44 11.35
CA LYS A 41 -0.72 -2.38 11.76
C LYS A 41 0.63 -1.96 11.21
N CYS A 42 1.62 -1.81 12.09
CA CYS A 42 2.98 -1.51 11.69
C CYS A 42 3.65 -2.77 11.16
N LEU A 43 4.22 -2.68 9.96
CA LEU A 43 5.03 -3.72 9.35
C LEU A 43 6.51 -3.35 9.44
N SER A 44 7.38 -4.35 9.37
CA SER A 44 8.77 -4.10 9.02
C SER A 44 8.84 -3.50 7.61
N ARG A 45 9.93 -2.78 7.31
CA ARG A 45 10.11 -2.19 5.96
C ARG A 45 10.10 -3.27 4.88
N THR A 46 10.67 -4.44 5.14
CA THR A 46 10.73 -5.55 4.19
C THR A 46 9.33 -6.07 3.88
N GLU A 47 8.54 -6.39 4.90
CA GLU A 47 7.15 -6.84 4.74
C GLU A 47 6.29 -5.80 4.02
N GLY A 48 6.44 -4.52 4.39
CA GLY A 48 5.72 -3.42 3.75
C GLY A 48 6.03 -3.29 2.25
N ILE A 49 7.30 -3.45 1.87
CA ILE A 49 7.72 -3.40 0.46
C ILE A 49 7.15 -4.60 -0.32
N GLU A 50 7.18 -5.81 0.24
CA GLU A 50 6.61 -6.98 -0.45
C GLU A 50 5.10 -6.86 -0.64
N LEU A 51 4.37 -6.49 0.42
CA LEU A 51 2.93 -6.19 0.32
C LEU A 51 2.64 -5.13 -0.75
N MET A 52 3.45 -4.07 -0.80
CA MET A 52 3.27 -3.01 -1.78
C MET A 52 3.50 -3.48 -3.22
N LYS A 53 4.45 -4.39 -3.46
CA LYS A 53 4.67 -5.02 -4.77
C LYS A 53 3.49 -5.90 -5.17
N GLU A 54 2.95 -6.69 -4.23
CA GLU A 54 1.77 -7.53 -4.47
C GLU A 54 0.56 -6.69 -4.87
N ILE A 55 0.29 -5.61 -4.10
CA ILE A 55 -0.77 -4.66 -4.44
C ILE A 55 -0.48 -4.02 -5.80
N HIS A 56 0.75 -3.59 -6.09
CA HIS A 56 1.06 -2.96 -7.37
C HIS A 56 0.87 -3.92 -8.56
N ALA A 57 1.28 -5.18 -8.43
CA ALA A 57 1.15 -6.20 -9.47
C ALA A 57 -0.30 -6.68 -9.67
N GLY A 58 -1.06 -6.85 -8.58
CA GLY A 58 -2.46 -7.30 -8.60
C GLY A 58 -3.43 -6.29 -9.22
N LEU A 59 -3.01 -5.04 -9.44
CA LEU A 59 -3.82 -3.98 -10.06
C LEU A 59 -3.87 -4.02 -11.59
N CYS A 60 -3.44 -5.14 -12.19
CA CYS A 60 -3.72 -5.61 -13.55
C CYS A 60 -4.41 -4.57 -14.45
N GLY A 61 -3.67 -3.56 -14.94
CA GLY A 61 -4.25 -2.51 -15.78
C GLY A 61 -3.84 -1.08 -15.43
N SER A 62 -3.78 -0.73 -14.15
CA SER A 62 -3.61 0.68 -13.78
C SER A 62 -2.15 1.01 -13.48
N HIS A 63 -1.56 1.93 -14.25
CA HIS A 63 -0.35 2.69 -13.90
C HIS A 63 -0.62 3.54 -12.66
N ILE A 64 -0.78 2.88 -11.52
CA ILE A 64 -1.17 3.52 -10.28
C ILE A 64 0.03 4.33 -9.76
N GLY A 65 -0.16 5.64 -9.62
CA GLY A 65 0.86 6.50 -9.02
C GLY A 65 1.14 6.13 -7.56
N SER A 66 2.26 6.61 -7.04
CA SER A 66 2.73 6.31 -5.67
C SER A 66 1.71 6.70 -4.59
N ARG A 67 1.00 7.82 -4.76
CA ARG A 67 -0.02 8.31 -3.82
C ARG A 67 -1.24 7.37 -3.74
N PRO A 68 -1.94 7.02 -4.84
CA PRO A 68 -3.02 6.04 -4.78
C PRO A 68 -2.56 4.65 -4.32
N LEU A 69 -1.35 4.21 -4.66
CA LEU A 69 -0.78 2.94 -4.17
C LEU A 69 -0.64 2.95 -2.64
N LEU A 70 -0.04 4.01 -2.09
CA LEU A 70 0.07 4.21 -0.65
C LEU A 70 -1.31 4.28 0.02
N GLY A 71 -2.26 4.96 -0.61
CA GLY A 71 -3.64 5.02 -0.15
C GLY A 71 -4.28 3.64 -0.01
N LYS A 72 -4.02 2.72 -0.97
CA LYS A 72 -4.51 1.34 -0.88
C LYS A 72 -3.87 0.56 0.27
N VAL A 73 -2.57 0.70 0.48
CA VAL A 73 -1.86 0.08 1.62
C VAL A 73 -2.49 0.53 2.94
N PHE A 74 -2.72 1.83 3.10
CA PHE A 74 -3.33 2.38 4.32
C PHE A 74 -4.80 1.97 4.46
N HIS A 75 -5.55 1.89 3.36
CA HIS A 75 -6.93 1.40 3.37
C HIS A 75 -7.02 -0.08 3.75
N GLN A 76 -6.01 -0.89 3.43
CA GLN A 76 -5.89 -2.27 3.89
C GLN A 76 -5.40 -2.39 5.35
N GLY A 77 -5.09 -1.26 6.01
CA GLY A 77 -4.76 -1.24 7.44
C GLY A 77 -3.28 -1.40 7.76
N PHE A 78 -2.36 -1.14 6.82
CA PHE A 78 -0.92 -1.33 7.04
C PHE A 78 -0.13 -0.02 7.04
N TYR A 79 1.00 0.02 7.75
CA TYR A 79 1.88 1.18 7.83
C TYR A 79 3.35 0.80 8.06
N TRP A 80 4.27 1.61 7.52
CA TRP A 80 5.67 1.67 7.98
C TRP A 80 6.23 3.09 7.76
N PRO A 81 7.24 3.54 8.53
CA PRO A 81 7.71 4.93 8.49
C PRO A 81 8.18 5.45 7.13
N LYS A 82 8.64 4.55 6.25
CA LYS A 82 9.16 4.89 4.90
C LYS A 82 8.19 4.59 3.76
N ALA A 83 6.93 4.28 4.06
CA ALA A 83 5.95 3.85 3.06
C ALA A 83 5.80 4.83 1.89
N ALA A 84 5.82 6.13 2.14
CA ALA A 84 5.69 7.13 1.09
C ALA A 84 6.88 7.18 0.13
N SER A 85 8.12 7.14 0.65
CA SER A 85 9.31 7.10 -0.20
C SER A 85 9.44 5.77 -0.93
N ASP A 86 9.15 4.66 -0.22
CA ASP A 86 9.21 3.32 -0.81
C ASP A 86 8.18 3.18 -1.95
N ALA A 87 6.99 3.78 -1.84
CA ALA A 87 6.01 3.84 -2.92
C ALA A 87 6.49 4.62 -4.14
N ALA A 88 7.15 5.77 -3.92
CA ALA A 88 7.71 6.57 -5.00
C ALA A 88 8.84 5.82 -5.73
N ASP A 89 9.77 5.24 -4.97
CA ASP A 89 10.88 4.46 -5.51
C ASP A 89 10.38 3.23 -6.29
N LEU A 90 9.35 2.56 -5.78
CA LEU A 90 8.76 1.41 -6.45
C LEU A 90 8.14 1.84 -7.78
N VAL A 91 7.24 2.82 -7.79
CA VAL A 91 6.60 3.28 -9.03
C VAL A 91 7.63 3.78 -10.04
N GLN A 92 8.65 4.54 -9.61
CA GLN A 92 9.72 5.01 -10.48
C GLN A 92 10.52 3.85 -11.10
N LYS A 93 10.84 2.80 -10.33
CA LYS A 93 11.52 1.62 -10.85
C LYS A 93 10.67 0.88 -11.87
N TYR A 94 9.38 0.75 -11.63
CA TYR A 94 8.45 0.16 -12.59
C TYR A 94 8.35 0.99 -13.87
N GLU A 95 8.26 2.32 -13.76
CA GLU A 95 8.23 3.25 -14.90
C GLU A 95 9.50 3.20 -15.77
N ASN A 96 10.65 2.97 -15.14
CA ASN A 96 11.96 2.89 -15.80
C ASN A 96 12.34 1.47 -16.25
N SER A 97 11.60 0.44 -15.83
CA SER A 97 11.88 -0.94 -16.21
C SER A 97 11.33 -1.28 -17.60
N ASP A 98 12.02 -2.13 -18.37
CA ASP A 98 11.50 -2.67 -19.64
C ASP A 98 10.20 -3.48 -19.45
N LEU A 99 9.88 -3.88 -18.22
CA LEU A 99 8.59 -4.46 -17.85
C LEU A 99 7.42 -3.51 -18.13
N ARG A 100 7.65 -2.18 -18.13
CA ARG A 100 6.64 -1.21 -18.59
C ARG A 100 6.23 -1.47 -20.04
N LYS A 101 7.20 -1.70 -20.94
CA LYS A 101 6.94 -1.95 -22.37
C LYS A 101 6.20 -3.28 -22.55
N LEU A 102 6.62 -4.31 -21.82
CA LEU A 102 6.00 -5.63 -21.86
C LEU A 102 4.59 -5.62 -21.28
N LEU A 103 4.35 -4.92 -20.16
CA LEU A 103 3.04 -4.83 -19.53
C LEU A 103 2.08 -3.98 -20.36
N THR A 104 2.52 -2.86 -20.95
CA THR A 104 1.72 -2.09 -21.91
C THR A 104 1.39 -2.92 -23.16
N SER A 105 2.36 -3.63 -23.73
CA SER A 105 2.12 -4.53 -24.88
C SER A 105 1.19 -5.70 -24.56
N LEU A 106 1.28 -6.27 -23.35
CA LEU A 106 0.35 -7.29 -22.87
C LEU A 106 -1.04 -6.71 -22.58
N GLN A 107 -1.14 -5.50 -22.05
CA GLN A 107 -2.42 -4.81 -21.84
C GLN A 107 -3.11 -4.48 -23.18
N GLU A 108 -2.37 -3.97 -24.16
CA GLU A 108 -2.86 -3.75 -25.53
C GLU A 108 -3.34 -5.06 -26.16
N LYS A 109 -2.54 -6.13 -26.09
CA LYS A 109 -2.96 -7.47 -26.55
C LYS A 109 -4.19 -8.01 -25.80
N CYS A 110 -4.27 -7.81 -24.49
CA CYS A 110 -5.44 -8.22 -23.69
C CYS A 110 -6.68 -7.39 -24.01
N LEU A 111 -6.52 -6.14 -24.47
CA LEU A 111 -7.62 -5.30 -24.92
C LEU A 111 -8.08 -5.70 -26.33
N GLU A 112 -7.15 -6.02 -27.22
CA GLU A 112 -7.42 -6.59 -28.56
C GLU A 112 -8.13 -7.95 -28.46
N LEU A 113 -7.67 -8.84 -27.57
CA LEU A 113 -8.33 -10.13 -27.30
C LEU A 113 -9.73 -9.98 -26.67
N LYS A 114 -9.99 -8.89 -25.96
CA LYS A 114 -11.32 -8.55 -25.45
C LYS A 114 -12.25 -8.01 -26.56
N ASP A 115 -11.69 -7.40 -27.60
CA ASP A 115 -12.44 -6.94 -28.77
C ASP A 115 -12.76 -8.12 -29.72
N GLU A 116 -11.87 -9.12 -29.80
CA GLU A 116 -12.12 -10.38 -30.54
C GLU A 116 -13.12 -11.32 -29.85
N THR A 117 -13.39 -11.15 -28.55
CA THR A 117 -14.36 -11.95 -27.78
C THR A 117 -15.76 -11.32 -27.71
N ASN A 118 -16.16 -10.58 -28.73
CA ASN A 118 -17.50 -9.99 -28.89
C ASN A 118 -18.60 -11.04 -29.22
N LEU A 119 -18.60 -12.17 -28.51
CA LEU A 119 -19.64 -13.21 -28.54
C LEU A 119 -20.30 -13.47 -27.18
N VAL A 120 -20.13 -12.60 -26.18
CA VAL A 120 -20.84 -12.73 -24.90
C VAL A 120 -21.57 -11.44 -24.50
N GLN A 121 -22.36 -10.92 -25.44
CA GLN A 121 -23.61 -10.20 -25.14
C GLN A 121 -24.73 -11.13 -24.60
N LEU A 122 -24.41 -12.34 -24.12
CA LEU A 122 -25.43 -13.34 -23.77
C LEU A 122 -25.16 -14.10 -22.46
N VAL A 123 -24.96 -13.40 -21.35
CA VAL A 123 -25.62 -13.73 -20.08
C VAL A 123 -25.55 -12.52 -19.15
N GLY A 124 -26.69 -11.85 -19.00
CA GLY A 124 -26.88 -10.83 -17.97
C GLY A 124 -27.15 -11.42 -16.60
N SER A 125 -26.97 -10.56 -15.60
CA SER A 125 -27.47 -10.64 -14.22
C SER A 125 -26.73 -11.58 -13.25
N ILE A 126 -26.76 -11.16 -11.96
CA ILE A 126 -26.18 -11.77 -10.74
C ILE A 126 -24.80 -11.17 -10.42
N PHE A 127 -24.60 -10.07 -9.68
CA PHE A 127 -25.27 -9.60 -8.47
C PHE A 127 -25.31 -8.07 -8.43
N HIS A 128 -26.52 -7.52 -8.42
CA HIS A 128 -26.86 -6.29 -7.74
C HIS A 128 -27.37 -6.70 -6.35
N THR A 129 -26.90 -6.08 -5.27
CA THR A 129 -27.71 -5.92 -4.05
C THR A 129 -27.25 -4.71 -3.22
N PRO A 130 -28.18 -4.11 -2.46
CA PRO A 130 -28.26 -2.68 -2.17
C PRO A 130 -27.94 -2.34 -0.71
N ILE A 131 -28.08 -1.04 -0.37
CA ILE A 131 -28.27 -0.51 1.00
C ILE A 131 -29.48 -1.19 1.67
#